data_AF-A0A383VPG8-F1
#
_entry.id   AF-A0A383VPG8-F1
#
_cell.length_a   1.000
_cell.length_b   1.000
_cell.length_c   1.000
_cell.angle_alpha   90.00
_cell.angle_beta   90.00
_cell.angle_gamma   90.00
#
_symmetry.space_group_name_H-M   'P 1'
#
loop_
_entity.id
_entity.type
_entity.pdbx_description
1 polymer ?
#
loop_
_entity_poly.entity_id
_entity_poly.type
_entity_poly.pdbx_seq_one_letter_code
_entity_poly.pdbx_strand_id
1 'polypeptide(L)'
;MINADAAGQQAVQTLQAAAAASAQGVIAAALDALAALPEWPACLLQLLPSIVKHAACCRDSSAGLEAVSAADAGGRVQKVLVVVPGDLQAVWSDAQRQALLLQLPLPAMQLLLSSDQLRVPSEDTVLYTAKQYVQAQAGDAAKAAAAKAALAQLVCAPQLSP
;
A
#
# COMPACT_ATOMS: atom_id res chain seq x y z
N MET A 1 -19.59 -7.66 -19.47
CA MET A 1 -19.58 -6.33 -18.81
C MET A 1 -20.59 -6.19 -17.67
N ILE A 2 -21.69 -6.95 -17.62
CA ILE A 2 -22.77 -6.80 -16.63
C ILE A 2 -22.34 -7.10 -15.16
N ASN A 3 -21.29 -7.90 -14.96
CA ASN A 3 -20.87 -8.33 -13.61
C ASN A 3 -20.01 -7.29 -12.86
N ALA A 4 -19.31 -6.40 -13.57
CA ALA A 4 -18.46 -5.38 -12.95
C ALA A 4 -19.30 -4.26 -12.30
N ASP A 5 -20.39 -3.85 -12.97
CA ASP A 5 -21.33 -2.87 -12.44
C ASP A 5 -22.09 -3.39 -11.21
N ALA A 6 -22.46 -4.67 -11.22
CA ALA A 6 -23.11 -5.31 -10.08
C ALA A 6 -22.18 -5.40 -8.86
N ALA A 7 -20.91 -5.78 -9.08
CA ALA A 7 -19.90 -5.80 -8.02
C ALA A 7 -19.63 -4.40 -7.46
N GLY A 8 -19.60 -3.38 -8.33
CA GLY A 8 -19.46 -1.98 -7.94
C GLY A 8 -20.64 -1.48 -7.09
N GLN A 9 -21.87 -1.76 -7.50
CA GLN A 9 -23.07 -1.38 -6.74
C GLN A 9 -23.15 -2.09 -5.38
N GLN A 10 -22.77 -3.37 -5.33
CA GLN A 10 -22.72 -4.11 -4.09
C GLN A 10 -21.69 -3.50 -3.14
N ALA A 11 -20.48 -3.18 -3.60
CA ALA A 11 -19.46 -2.51 -2.79
C ALA A 11 -19.96 -1.16 -2.24
N VAL A 12 -20.66 -0.37 -3.05
CA VAL A 12 -21.25 0.92 -2.63
C VAL A 12 -22.34 0.73 -1.56
N GLN A 13 -23.21 -0.27 -1.70
CA GLN A 13 -24.23 -0.55 -0.69
C GLN A 13 -23.63 -1.04 0.62
N THR A 14 -22.59 -1.89 0.59
CA THR A 14 -21.88 -2.32 1.80
C THR A 14 -21.20 -1.14 2.49
N LEU A 15 -20.61 -0.22 1.71
CA LEU A 15 -20.02 1.02 2.20
C LEU A 15 -21.05 1.92 2.88
N GLN A 16 -22.23 2.10 2.27
CA GLN A 16 -23.32 2.92 2.82
C GLN A 16 -23.94 2.30 4.08
N ALA A 17 -24.15 0.98 4.10
CA ALA A 17 -24.67 0.28 5.27
C ALA A 17 -23.67 0.30 6.44
N ALA A 18 -22.38 0.15 6.16
CA ALA A 18 -21.34 0.28 7.17
C ALA A 18 -21.23 1.73 7.67
N ALA A 19 -21.44 2.72 6.78
CA ALA A 19 -21.43 4.16 7.10
C ALA A 19 -22.51 4.55 8.11
N ALA A 20 -23.67 3.89 8.03
CA ALA A 20 -24.79 4.11 8.95
C ALA A 20 -24.55 3.49 10.35
N ALA A 21 -23.65 2.50 10.49
CA ALA A 21 -23.54 1.68 11.69
C ALA A 21 -22.50 2.17 12.72
N SER A 22 -21.37 2.79 12.31
CA SER A 22 -20.43 3.49 13.21
C SER A 22 -19.25 4.06 12.42
N ALA A 23 -18.78 5.27 12.73
CA ALA A 23 -17.66 5.93 12.02
C ALA A 23 -16.37 5.09 11.94
N GLN A 24 -16.08 4.26 12.95
CA GLN A 24 -14.92 3.36 12.96
C GLN A 24 -15.17 2.01 12.26
N GLY A 25 -16.40 1.48 12.28
CA GLY A 25 -16.76 0.24 11.59
C GLY A 25 -16.88 0.39 10.07
N VAL A 26 -17.29 1.59 9.60
CA VAL A 26 -17.31 1.92 8.16
C VAL A 26 -15.95 1.70 7.53
N ILE A 27 -14.90 2.21 8.17
CA ILE A 27 -13.57 2.29 7.57
C ILE A 27 -13.01 0.87 7.43
N ALA A 28 -13.26 0.01 8.42
CA ALA A 28 -12.83 -1.37 8.41
C ALA A 28 -13.49 -2.19 7.28
N ALA A 29 -14.83 -2.15 7.18
CA ALA A 29 -15.57 -2.85 6.14
C ALA A 29 -15.33 -2.25 4.75
N ALA A 30 -15.15 -0.92 4.68
CA ALA A 30 -14.79 -0.22 3.46
C ALA A 30 -13.46 -0.69 2.90
N LEU A 31 -12.43 -0.80 3.75
CA LEU A 31 -11.11 -1.26 3.34
C LEU A 31 -11.13 -2.72 2.89
N ASP A 32 -11.89 -3.59 3.58
CA ASP A 32 -12.04 -4.98 3.12
C ASP A 32 -12.79 -5.07 1.78
N ALA A 33 -13.85 -4.26 1.58
CA ALA A 33 -14.56 -4.21 0.31
C ALA A 33 -13.68 -3.66 -0.83
N LEU A 34 -12.89 -2.62 -0.55
CA LEU A 34 -11.93 -2.06 -1.51
C LEU A 34 -10.80 -3.06 -1.83
N ALA A 35 -10.32 -3.80 -0.84
CA ALA A 35 -9.32 -4.85 -1.04
C ALA A 35 -9.89 -6.07 -1.78
N ALA A 36 -11.20 -6.30 -1.73
CA ALA A 36 -11.86 -7.38 -2.47
C ALA A 36 -12.13 -7.03 -3.96
N LEU A 37 -11.86 -5.78 -4.39
CA LEU A 37 -12.05 -5.40 -5.78
C LEU A 37 -11.04 -6.12 -6.68
N PRO A 38 -11.49 -6.79 -7.76
CA PRO A 38 -10.59 -7.50 -8.67
C PRO A 38 -9.69 -6.55 -9.47
N GLU A 39 -10.14 -5.31 -9.67
CA GLU A 39 -9.40 -4.24 -10.28
C GLU A 39 -9.70 -2.93 -9.55
N TRP A 40 -8.67 -2.10 -9.33
CA TRP A 40 -8.87 -0.76 -8.81
C TRP A 40 -9.05 0.23 -9.97
N PRO A 41 -10.25 0.78 -10.19
CA PRO A 41 -10.46 1.80 -11.19
C PRO A 41 -9.62 3.05 -10.88
N ALA A 42 -9.22 3.76 -11.93
CA ALA A 42 -8.33 4.92 -11.82
C ALA A 42 -8.85 6.02 -10.87
N CYS A 43 -10.18 6.15 -10.74
CA CYS A 43 -10.80 7.09 -9.81
C CYS A 43 -10.55 6.73 -8.33
N LEU A 44 -10.45 5.44 -8.00
CA LEU A 44 -10.16 4.99 -6.63
C LEU A 44 -8.66 5.04 -6.32
N LEU A 45 -7.78 4.93 -7.32
CA LEU A 45 -6.33 5.12 -7.13
C LEU A 45 -6.04 6.46 -6.43
N GLN A 46 -6.75 7.53 -6.82
CA GLN A 46 -6.60 8.86 -6.23
C GLN A 46 -6.96 8.93 -4.74
N LEU A 47 -7.70 7.95 -4.22
CA LEU A 47 -8.05 7.87 -2.80
C LEU A 47 -6.97 7.18 -1.96
N LEU A 48 -6.08 6.38 -2.57
CA LEU A 48 -5.06 5.64 -1.84
C LEU A 48 -4.18 6.54 -0.97
N PRO A 49 -3.65 7.69 -1.44
CA PRO A 49 -2.85 8.57 -0.59
C PRO A 49 -3.63 9.08 0.63
N SER A 50 -4.91 9.39 0.45
CA SER A 50 -5.80 9.85 1.52
C SER A 50 -6.09 8.74 2.54
N ILE A 51 -6.38 7.52 2.07
CA ILE A 51 -6.59 6.35 2.92
C ILE A 51 -5.35 6.12 3.80
N VAL A 52 -4.19 6.06 3.16
CA VAL A 52 -2.92 5.79 3.83
C VAL A 52 -2.57 6.90 4.82
N LYS A 53 -2.75 8.18 4.46
CA LYS A 53 -2.46 9.31 5.36
C LYS A 53 -3.29 9.30 6.65
N HIS A 54 -4.52 8.79 6.60
CA HIS A 54 -5.41 8.78 7.76
C HIS A 54 -5.36 7.46 8.55
N ALA A 55 -4.78 6.41 7.97
CA ALA A 55 -4.58 5.13 8.64
C ALA A 55 -3.72 5.28 9.90
N ALA A 56 -4.11 4.59 10.97
CA ALA A 56 -3.40 4.63 12.25
C ALA A 56 -1.93 4.17 12.10
N CYS A 57 -1.70 3.12 11.30
CA CYS A 57 -0.37 2.57 11.02
C CYS A 57 0.58 3.53 10.28
N CYS A 58 0.04 4.51 9.56
CA CYS A 58 0.81 5.39 8.69
C CYS A 58 0.90 6.83 9.20
N ARG A 59 0.34 7.11 10.38
CA ARG A 59 0.31 8.44 10.99
C ARG A 59 1.68 8.84 11.55
N ASP A 60 2.43 7.88 12.09
CA ASP A 60 3.77 8.11 12.62
C ASP A 60 4.84 7.63 11.63
N SER A 61 5.53 8.58 10.99
CA SER A 61 6.57 8.30 10.00
C SER A 61 7.88 7.76 10.61
N SER A 62 8.01 7.78 11.94
CA SER A 62 9.17 7.27 12.67
C SER A 62 8.96 5.88 13.26
N ALA A 63 7.73 5.35 13.21
CA ALA A 63 7.42 4.02 13.72
C ALA A 63 8.14 2.93 12.90
N GLY A 64 8.73 1.97 13.61
CA GLY A 64 9.29 0.77 13.00
C GLY A 64 8.21 -0.22 12.57
N LEU A 65 8.58 -1.17 11.68
CA LEU A 65 7.66 -2.12 11.06
C LEU A 65 6.75 -2.85 12.05
N GLU A 66 7.26 -3.26 13.20
CA GLU A 66 6.47 -3.94 14.26
C GLU A 66 5.32 -3.06 14.77
N ALA A 67 5.61 -1.79 15.08
CA ALA A 67 4.60 -0.84 15.55
C ALA A 67 3.60 -0.50 14.44
N VAL A 68 4.08 -0.38 13.20
CA VAL A 68 3.24 -0.14 12.02
C VAL A 68 2.31 -1.32 11.76
N SER A 69 2.82 -2.56 11.84
CA SER A 69 2.05 -3.79 11.63
C SER A 69 1.04 -4.01 12.75
N ALA A 70 1.41 -3.75 14.01
CA ALA A 70 0.48 -3.79 15.13
C ALA A 70 -0.64 -2.74 15.01
N ALA A 71 -0.32 -1.56 14.46
CA ALA A 71 -1.29 -0.50 14.21
C ALA A 71 -2.18 -0.75 12.98
N ASP A 72 -1.77 -1.62 12.04
CA ASP A 72 -2.62 -2.14 10.97
C ASP A 72 -3.44 -3.33 11.48
N ALA A 73 -4.29 -3.09 12.49
CA ALA A 73 -5.08 -4.12 13.14
C ALA A 73 -5.94 -4.91 12.14
N GLY A 74 -5.53 -6.16 11.88
CA GLY A 74 -6.17 -7.07 10.92
C GLY A 74 -5.63 -6.98 9.48
N GLY A 75 -4.51 -6.30 9.25
CA GLY A 75 -3.81 -6.26 7.96
C GLY A 75 -4.59 -5.56 6.84
N ARG A 76 -5.50 -4.64 7.18
CA ARG A 76 -6.48 -4.09 6.22
C ARG A 76 -5.83 -3.09 5.28
N VAL A 77 -4.96 -2.25 5.81
CA VAL A 77 -4.19 -1.29 5.01
C VAL A 77 -3.17 -2.04 4.16
N GLN A 78 -2.51 -3.05 4.71
CA GLN A 78 -1.61 -3.92 3.96
C GLN A 78 -2.33 -4.61 2.80
N LYS A 79 -3.55 -5.16 3.01
CA LYS A 79 -4.34 -5.76 1.92
C LYS A 79 -4.65 -4.76 0.80
N VAL A 80 -5.06 -3.55 1.14
CA VAL A 80 -5.31 -2.49 0.16
C VAL A 80 -4.03 -2.14 -0.61
N LEU A 81 -2.89 -2.05 0.09
CA LEU A 81 -1.58 -1.83 -0.54
C LEU A 81 -1.14 -3.00 -1.43
N VAL A 82 -1.47 -4.25 -1.09
CA VAL A 82 -1.15 -5.40 -1.96
C VAL A 82 -2.05 -5.42 -3.20
N VAL A 83 -3.31 -5.05 -3.09
CA VAL A 83 -4.24 -5.06 -4.24
C VAL A 83 -3.87 -4.00 -5.29
N VAL A 84 -3.33 -2.87 -4.85
CA VAL A 84 -3.13 -1.71 -5.74
C VAL A 84 -1.71 -1.67 -6.30
N PRO A 85 -0.66 -1.49 -5.47
CA PRO A 85 0.72 -1.64 -5.91
C PRO A 85 1.37 -3.00 -5.67
N GLY A 86 0.68 -4.06 -5.23
CA GLY A 86 1.36 -5.33 -4.91
C GLY A 86 1.95 -6.08 -6.11
N ASP A 87 1.51 -5.79 -7.34
CA ASP A 87 2.26 -6.15 -8.55
C ASP A 87 3.23 -5.03 -8.91
N LEU A 88 4.44 -5.11 -8.37
CA LEU A 88 5.45 -4.05 -8.58
C LEU A 88 5.86 -3.96 -10.04
N GLN A 89 5.85 -5.07 -10.79
CA GLN A 89 6.21 -5.03 -12.21
C GLN A 89 5.17 -4.24 -13.02
N ALA A 90 3.88 -4.48 -12.77
CA ALA A 90 2.80 -3.71 -13.38
C ALA A 90 2.87 -2.23 -12.95
N VAL A 91 3.19 -1.95 -11.69
CA VAL A 91 3.39 -0.57 -11.21
C VAL A 91 4.50 0.11 -12.00
N TRP A 92 5.66 -0.51 -12.17
CA TRP A 92 6.78 0.05 -12.93
C TRP A 92 6.53 0.16 -14.43
N SER A 93 5.46 -0.41 -14.96
CA SER A 93 5.03 -0.22 -16.35
C SER A 93 4.09 0.98 -16.57
N ASP A 94 3.55 1.58 -15.50
CA ASP A 94 2.57 2.67 -15.55
C ASP A 94 3.05 3.90 -14.75
N ALA A 95 3.20 5.04 -15.42
CA ALA A 95 3.75 6.26 -14.82
C ALA A 95 2.89 6.82 -13.67
N GLN A 96 1.56 6.68 -13.75
CA GLN A 96 0.66 7.15 -12.70
C GLN A 96 0.80 6.29 -11.44
N ARG A 97 0.90 4.97 -11.61
CA ARG A 97 1.12 4.02 -10.49
C ARG A 97 2.50 4.21 -9.86
N GLN A 98 3.54 4.47 -10.66
CA GLN A 98 4.87 4.81 -10.14
C GLN A 98 4.84 6.05 -9.26
N ALA A 99 4.26 7.15 -9.76
CA ALA A 99 4.15 8.39 -9.01
C ALA A 99 3.42 8.17 -7.67
N LEU A 100 2.37 7.35 -7.70
CA LEU A 100 1.57 7.04 -6.53
C LEU A 100 2.34 6.19 -5.50
N LEU A 101 3.08 5.18 -5.97
CA LEU A 101 3.97 4.36 -5.14
C LEU A 101 5.04 5.21 -4.45
N LEU A 102 5.68 6.12 -5.19
CA LEU A 102 6.75 6.96 -4.67
C LEU A 102 6.27 8.05 -3.70
N GLN A 103 4.98 8.40 -3.74
CA GLN A 103 4.36 9.34 -2.80
C GLN A 103 3.86 8.69 -1.51
N LEU A 104 3.91 7.36 -1.39
CA LEU A 104 3.49 6.68 -0.18
C LEU A 104 4.37 7.09 1.03
N PRO A 105 3.79 7.25 2.23
CA PRO A 105 4.58 7.46 3.44
C PRO A 105 5.38 6.20 3.79
N LEU A 106 6.50 6.40 4.48
CA LEU A 106 7.44 5.33 4.79
C LEU A 106 6.80 4.11 5.47
N PRO A 107 5.93 4.25 6.49
CA PRO A 107 5.23 3.11 7.09
C PRO A 107 4.42 2.27 6.09
N ALA A 108 3.78 2.91 5.11
CA ALA A 108 3.01 2.21 4.09
C ALA A 108 3.93 1.44 3.14
N MET A 109 5.07 2.02 2.78
CA MET A 109 6.09 1.33 2.00
C MET A 109 6.64 0.11 2.76
N GLN A 110 6.88 0.23 4.07
CA GLN A 110 7.29 -0.89 4.91
C GLN A 110 6.23 -2.01 4.95
N LEU A 111 4.94 -1.66 5.13
CA LEU A 111 3.84 -2.64 5.09
C LEU A 111 3.72 -3.34 3.75
N LEU A 112 3.87 -2.59 2.65
CA LEU A 112 3.83 -3.15 1.30
C LEU A 112 4.97 -4.13 1.10
N LEU A 113 6.21 -3.72 1.34
CA LEU A 113 7.41 -4.53 1.07
C LEU A 113 7.60 -5.69 2.07
N SER A 114 7.00 -5.63 3.25
CA SER A 114 6.98 -6.74 4.22
C SER A 114 5.93 -7.80 3.91
N SER A 115 5.08 -7.61 2.89
CA SER A 115 4.02 -8.55 2.58
C SER A 115 4.50 -9.73 1.75
N ASP A 116 4.23 -10.94 2.21
CA ASP A 116 4.46 -12.18 1.46
C ASP A 116 3.57 -12.33 0.21
N GLN A 117 2.57 -11.45 0.05
CA GLN A 117 1.63 -11.47 -1.08
C GLN A 117 2.05 -10.56 -2.25
N LEU A 118 3.23 -9.94 -2.17
CA LEU A 118 3.80 -9.18 -3.28
C LEU A 118 4.00 -10.07 -4.50
N ARG A 119 3.47 -9.63 -5.63
CA ARG A 119 3.73 -10.24 -6.93
C ARG A 119 4.94 -9.56 -7.52
N VAL A 120 6.10 -10.17 -7.33
CA VAL A 120 7.35 -9.70 -7.90
C VAL A 120 7.99 -10.80 -8.74
N PRO A 121 8.55 -10.47 -9.91
CA PRO A 121 9.26 -11.46 -10.72
C PRO A 121 10.60 -11.85 -10.10
N SER A 122 11.17 -10.98 -9.26
CA SER A 122 12.43 -11.21 -8.54
C SER A 122 12.59 -10.26 -7.35
N GLU A 123 13.46 -10.62 -6.41
CA GLU A 123 13.88 -9.76 -5.30
C GLU A 123 14.55 -8.47 -5.80
N ASP A 124 15.16 -8.49 -6.99
CA ASP A 124 15.73 -7.29 -7.61
C ASP A 124 14.67 -6.22 -7.87
N THR A 125 13.42 -6.61 -8.11
CA THR A 125 12.31 -5.67 -8.28
C THR A 125 11.98 -4.97 -6.96
N VAL A 126 12.06 -5.70 -5.84
CA VAL A 126 11.89 -5.15 -4.49
C VAL A 126 13.04 -4.18 -4.19
N LEU A 127 14.29 -4.59 -4.45
CA LEU A 127 15.47 -3.75 -4.26
C LEU A 127 15.44 -2.49 -5.13
N TYR A 128 15.07 -2.63 -6.40
CA TYR A 128 14.90 -1.51 -7.33
C TYR A 128 13.84 -0.54 -6.81
N THR A 129 12.70 -1.07 -6.35
CA THR A 129 11.62 -0.27 -5.78
C THR A 129 12.08 0.51 -4.55
N ALA A 130 12.77 -0.15 -3.62
CA ALA A 130 13.32 0.49 -2.43
C ALA A 130 14.34 1.59 -2.78
N LYS A 131 15.22 1.36 -3.76
CA LYS A 131 16.18 2.36 -4.24
C LYS A 131 15.48 3.58 -4.84
N GLN A 132 14.51 3.36 -5.72
CA GLN A 132 13.75 4.44 -6.34
C GLN A 132 12.97 5.25 -5.31
N TYR A 133 12.39 4.59 -4.31
CA TYR A 133 11.72 5.26 -3.20
C TYR A 133 12.67 6.17 -2.42
N VAL A 134 13.85 5.68 -2.02
CA VAL A 134 14.86 6.49 -1.32
C VAL A 134 15.32 7.68 -2.17
N GLN A 135 15.50 7.50 -3.48
CA GLN A 135 15.87 8.58 -4.40
C GLN A 135 14.77 9.64 -4.51
N ALA A 136 13.50 9.24 -4.53
CA ALA A 136 12.37 10.17 -4.54
C ALA A 136 12.32 11.04 -3.27
N GLN A 137 12.89 10.58 -2.16
CA GLN A 137 13.01 11.34 -0.91
C GLN A 137 14.28 12.20 -0.82
N ALA A 138 15.14 12.25 -1.85
CA ALA A 138 16.45 12.90 -1.79
C ALA A 138 16.42 14.41 -1.50
N GLY A 139 15.26 15.05 -1.61
CA GLY A 139 15.06 16.44 -1.17
C GLY A 139 15.15 16.65 0.35
N ASP A 140 15.11 15.57 1.15
CA ASP A 140 15.22 15.58 2.61
C ASP A 140 16.15 14.44 3.07
N ALA A 141 17.37 14.81 3.47
CA ALA A 141 18.40 13.85 3.85
C ALA A 141 17.99 12.98 5.06
N ALA A 142 17.21 13.51 6.00
CA ALA A 142 16.74 12.76 7.16
C ALA A 142 15.72 11.71 6.74
N LYS A 143 14.76 12.07 5.87
CA LYS A 143 13.79 11.11 5.32
C LYS A 143 14.45 10.05 4.46
N ALA A 144 15.41 10.43 3.61
CA ALA A 144 16.15 9.49 2.78
C ALA A 144 16.95 8.49 3.64
N ALA A 145 17.60 8.95 4.71
CA ALA A 145 18.32 8.09 5.64
C ALA A 145 17.38 7.12 6.40
N ALA A 146 16.26 7.63 6.91
CA ALA A 146 15.25 6.80 7.58
C ALA A 146 14.65 5.75 6.64
N ALA A 147 14.30 6.15 5.41
CA ALA A 147 13.80 5.24 4.40
C ALA A 147 14.82 4.15 4.04
N LYS A 148 16.09 4.52 3.85
CA LYS A 148 17.16 3.55 3.59
C LYS A 148 17.30 2.55 4.74
N ALA A 149 17.34 3.03 5.98
CA ALA A 149 17.52 2.17 7.15
C ALA A 149 16.36 1.18 7.32
N ALA A 150 15.13 1.65 7.13
CA ALA A 150 13.94 0.82 7.27
C ALA A 150 13.80 -0.21 6.14
N LEU A 151 13.99 0.20 4.88
CA LEU A 151 13.78 -0.69 3.73
C LEU A 151 14.92 -1.67 3.52
N ALA A 152 16.14 -1.36 3.98
CA ALA A 152 17.28 -2.28 3.89
C ALA A 152 17.06 -3.60 4.66
N GLN A 153 16.24 -3.58 5.70
CA GLN A 153 15.92 -4.79 6.50
C GLN A 153 14.87 -5.68 5.81
N LEU A 154 14.13 -5.13 4.86
CA LEU A 154 13.04 -5.82 4.16
C LEU A 154 13.51 -6.50 2.87
N VAL A 155 14.60 -6.02 2.27
CA VAL A 155 15.21 -6.69 1.12
C VAL A 155 15.95 -7.93 1.63
N CYS A 156 15.44 -9.11 1.29
CA CYS A 156 16.02 -10.38 1.69
C CYS A 156 17.28 -10.65 0.87
N ALA A 157 18.45 -10.33 1.45
CA ALA A 157 19.76 -10.58 0.86
C ALA A 157 20.04 -12.02 0.34
N PRO A 158 19.49 -13.14 0.89
CA PRO A 158 19.83 -14.47 0.37
C PRO A 158 19.20 -14.83 -0.99
N GLN A 159 18.33 -13.99 -1.55
CA GLN A 159 17.62 -14.23 -2.83
C GLN A 159 18.10 -13.32 -3.97
N LEU A 160 19.07 -12.43 -3.72
CA LEU A 160 19.70 -11.63 -4.77
C LEU A 160 20.51 -12.57 -5.66
N SER A 161 20.12 -12.66 -6.93
CA SER A 161 20.86 -13.48 -7.89
C SER A 161 22.26 -12.89 -8.09
N PRO A 162 23.33 -13.70 -8.06
CA PRO A 162 24.71 -13.22 -8.23
C PRO A 162 25.00 -12.68 -9.64
#